data_AF-A0A432H4B0-F1
#
_entry.id   AF-A0A432H4B0-F1
#
_cell.length_a   1.000
_cell.length_b   1.000
_cell.length_c   1.000
_cell.angle_alpha   90.00
_cell.angle_beta   90.00
_cell.angle_gamma   90.00
#
_symmetry.space_group_name_H-M   'P 1'
#
loop_
_entity.id
_entity.type
_entity.pdbx_description
1 polymer ?
#
loop_
_entity_poly.entity_id
_entity_poly.type
_entity_poly.pdbx_seq_one_letter_code
_entity_poly.pdbx_strand_id
1 'polypeptide(L)'
;YASGMLATKLGVPFYLCLPFAIVVTGIVGAILGIPCLRVKDDFLAITTMGINFVVQAVFLYVPFFGGALGISNIPVPSFGGAEMTKPMYLVMVVFFILVAVAVDGWLTRSWTGLALASIREDETAAEMSGVNLTRFKVVAFVLGSAMAGLAGGLYAHFMSFISAQDFGFSESIVILSMVVFGGIGTLRGPIIGAIILGIAPELFRPIHDYRTLVYGVMLVILMRFQPEGLVGIDSFITRNAKRLFGKEPA
;
A
#
# COMPACT_ATOMS: atom_id res chain seq x y z
N TYR A 1 -12.33 1.51 7.69
CA TYR A 1 -13.30 2.28 8.50
C TYR A 1 -14.30 3.07 7.67
N ALA A 2 -13.90 4.04 6.82
CA ALA A 2 -14.85 4.87 6.07
C ALA A 2 -15.90 4.07 5.26
N SER A 3 -15.47 3.12 4.42
CA SER A 3 -16.37 2.24 3.67
C SER A 3 -17.30 1.42 4.57
N GLY A 4 -16.75 0.79 5.61
CA GLY A 4 -17.51 -0.04 6.54
C GLY A 4 -18.56 0.75 7.33
N MET A 5 -18.25 1.97 7.77
CA MET A 5 -19.21 2.83 8.47
C MET A 5 -20.35 3.29 7.57
N LEU A 6 -20.06 3.65 6.32
CA LEU A 6 -21.07 4.03 5.34
C LEU A 6 -22.02 2.88 5.02
N ALA A 7 -21.45 1.69 4.81
CA ALA A 7 -22.23 0.51 4.50
C ALA A 7 -23.12 0.08 5.69
N THR A 8 -22.61 0.15 6.92
CA THR A 8 -23.35 -0.30 8.12
C THR A 8 -24.32 0.74 8.68
N LYS A 9 -23.96 2.03 8.72
CA LYS A 9 -24.81 3.08 9.32
C LYS A 9 -25.79 3.71 8.33
N LEU A 10 -25.40 3.84 7.06
CA LEU A 10 -26.17 4.58 6.05
C LEU A 10 -26.78 3.65 4.98
N GLY A 11 -26.45 2.35 4.99
CA GLY A 11 -26.97 1.38 4.01
C GLY A 11 -26.60 1.72 2.56
N VAL A 12 -25.55 2.52 2.37
CA VAL A 12 -25.14 3.01 1.05
C VAL A 12 -24.65 1.82 0.21
N PRO A 13 -25.02 1.74 -1.09
CA PRO A 13 -24.56 0.66 -1.95
C PRO A 13 -23.05 0.67 -2.05
N PHE A 14 -22.48 -0.54 -2.12
CA PHE A 14 -21.04 -0.78 -2.16
C PHE A 14 -20.28 0.09 -3.18
N TYR A 15 -20.87 0.33 -4.35
CA TYR A 15 -20.27 1.14 -5.42
C TYR A 15 -20.00 2.60 -5.04
N LEU A 16 -20.77 3.17 -4.12
CA LEU A 16 -20.56 4.53 -3.62
C LEU A 16 -19.61 4.55 -2.42
N CYS A 17 -19.59 3.47 -1.64
CA CYS A 17 -18.68 3.33 -0.50
C CYS A 17 -17.21 3.32 -0.92
N LEU A 18 -16.88 2.70 -2.06
CA LEU A 18 -15.50 2.62 -2.57
C LEU A 18 -14.92 4.01 -2.97
N PRO A 19 -15.53 4.79 -3.90
CA PRO A 19 -15.06 6.13 -4.22
C PRO A 19 -15.00 7.05 -3.01
N PHE A 20 -15.97 6.94 -2.09
CA PHE A 20 -15.95 7.73 -0.87
C PHE A 20 -14.76 7.37 0.02
N ALA A 21 -14.45 6.08 0.18
CA ALA A 21 -13.27 5.65 0.92
C ALA A 21 -11.99 6.22 0.32
N ILE A 22 -11.85 6.19 -1.01
CA ILE A 22 -10.69 6.76 -1.74
C ILE A 22 -10.56 8.26 -1.49
N VAL A 23 -11.66 9.02 -1.57
CA VAL A 23 -11.65 10.47 -1.36
C VAL A 23 -11.29 10.79 0.08
N VAL A 24 -11.91 10.12 1.06
CA VAL A 24 -11.61 10.36 2.48
C VAL A 24 -10.17 10.02 2.81
N THR A 25 -9.66 8.87 2.37
CA THR A 25 -8.26 8.51 2.65
C THR A 25 -7.27 9.38 1.89
N GLY A 26 -7.62 9.85 0.69
CA GLY A 26 -6.84 10.84 -0.05
C GLY A 26 -6.74 12.17 0.70
N ILE A 27 -7.86 12.68 1.24
CA ILE A 27 -7.89 13.91 2.05
C ILE A 27 -7.08 13.73 3.34
N VAL A 28 -7.28 12.61 4.04
CA VAL A 28 -6.51 12.30 5.27
C VAL A 28 -5.02 12.18 4.94
N GLY A 29 -4.66 11.55 3.82
CA GLY A 29 -3.30 11.48 3.31
C GLY A 29 -2.69 12.84 2.99
N ALA A 30 -3.48 13.78 2.43
CA ALA A 30 -3.04 15.16 2.21
C ALA A 30 -2.73 15.87 3.54
N ILE A 31 -3.63 15.74 4.51
CA ILE A 31 -3.51 16.39 5.83
C ILE A 31 -2.31 15.83 6.59
N LEU A 32 -2.12 14.50 6.59
CA LEU A 32 -1.01 13.83 7.26
C LEU A 32 0.32 13.99 6.48
N GLY A 33 0.26 14.16 5.16
CA GLY A 33 1.43 14.41 4.33
C GLY A 33 2.12 15.72 4.71
N ILE A 34 1.38 16.82 4.90
CA ILE A 34 1.95 18.14 5.21
C ILE A 34 2.92 18.15 6.40
N PRO A 35 2.58 17.63 7.60
CA PRO A 35 3.52 17.59 8.72
C PRO A 35 4.68 16.62 8.49
N CYS A 36 4.46 15.49 7.81
CA CYS A 36 5.53 14.55 7.47
C CYS A 36 6.61 15.19 6.60
N LEU A 37 6.26 16.15 5.74
CA LEU A 37 7.23 16.84 4.87
C LEU A 37 8.16 17.80 5.60
N ARG A 38 7.88 18.12 6.87
CA ARG A 38 8.77 18.96 7.70
C ARG A 38 9.95 18.18 8.26
N VAL A 39 9.93 16.85 8.14
CA VAL A 39 10.92 15.95 8.73
C VAL A 39 11.64 15.21 7.61
N LYS A 40 12.97 15.11 7.70
CA LYS A 40 13.82 14.48 6.68
C LYS A 40 14.37 13.15 7.19
N ASP A 41 14.74 12.30 6.24
CA ASP A 41 15.49 11.07 6.45
C ASP A 41 14.84 10.12 7.48
N ASP A 42 15.62 9.59 8.41
CA ASP A 42 15.18 8.60 9.39
C ASP A 42 14.05 9.11 10.30
N PHE A 43 13.98 10.42 10.53
CA PHE A 43 12.93 11.01 11.34
C PHE A 43 11.56 10.93 10.66
N LEU A 44 11.50 10.87 9.33
CA LEU A 44 10.25 10.63 8.61
C LEU A 44 9.69 9.24 8.97
N ALA A 45 10.54 8.22 8.99
CA ALA A 45 10.13 6.85 9.33
C ALA A 45 9.55 6.78 10.75
N ILE A 46 10.24 7.38 11.73
CA ILE A 46 9.78 7.46 13.12
C ILE A 46 8.44 8.21 13.22
N THR A 47 8.29 9.30 12.46
CA THR A 47 7.05 10.09 12.44
C THR A 47 5.87 9.28 11.89
N THR A 48 6.06 8.53 10.79
CA THR A 48 5.01 7.67 10.23
C THR A 48 4.58 6.55 11.18
N MET A 49 5.53 5.95 11.91
CA MET A 49 5.24 4.97 12.97
C MET A 49 4.42 5.60 14.09
N GLY A 50 4.80 6.78 14.57
CA GLY A 50 4.06 7.51 15.60
C GLY A 50 2.63 7.84 15.17
N ILE A 51 2.45 8.32 13.93
CA ILE A 51 1.12 8.58 13.36
C ILE A 51 0.29 7.29 13.35
N ASN A 52 0.88 6.16 12.97
CA ASN A 52 0.16 4.88 12.97
C ASN A 52 -0.38 4.51 14.36
N PHE A 53 0.42 4.65 15.42
CA PHE A 53 -0.03 4.39 16.79
C PHE A 53 -1.14 5.35 17.24
N VAL A 54 -1.02 6.64 16.91
CA VAL A 54 -2.05 7.63 17.25
C VAL A 54 -3.35 7.29 16.54
N VAL A 55 -3.28 7.00 15.23
CA VAL A 55 -4.46 6.63 14.44
C VAL A 55 -5.11 5.35 14.99
N GLN A 56 -4.32 4.32 15.27
CA GLN A 56 -4.82 3.08 15.88
C GLN A 56 -5.50 3.34 17.24
N ALA A 57 -4.88 4.14 18.11
CA ALA A 57 -5.45 4.49 19.40
C ALA A 57 -6.76 5.26 19.26
N VAL A 58 -6.84 6.23 18.33
CA VAL A 58 -8.08 6.97 18.06
C VAL A 58 -9.20 6.02 17.63
N PHE A 59 -8.94 5.10 16.70
CA PHE A 59 -9.95 4.13 16.27
C PHE A 59 -10.36 3.14 17.37
N LEU A 60 -9.43 2.79 18.27
CA LEU A 60 -9.69 1.87 19.38
C LEU A 60 -10.50 2.50 20.52
N TYR A 61 -10.22 3.75 20.87
CA TYR A 61 -10.80 4.42 22.04
C TYR A 61 -12.02 5.28 21.72
N VAL A 62 -12.21 5.71 20.47
CA VAL A 62 -13.36 6.55 20.10
C VAL A 62 -14.58 5.66 19.77
N PRO A 63 -15.69 5.75 20.54
CA PRO A 63 -16.86 4.88 20.35
C PRO A 63 -17.53 5.05 18.99
N PHE A 64 -17.38 6.22 18.36
CA PHE A 64 -17.95 6.52 17.04
C PHE A 64 -17.52 5.51 15.96
N PHE A 65 -16.29 4.98 16.06
CA PHE A 65 -15.70 4.03 15.12
C PHE A 65 -15.92 2.55 15.49
N GLY A 66 -16.72 2.26 16.51
CA GLY A 66 -16.92 0.90 17.04
C GLY A 66 -15.99 0.53 18.20
N GLY A 67 -15.00 1.38 18.51
CA GLY A 67 -14.07 1.20 19.61
C GLY A 67 -13.32 -0.13 19.55
N ALA A 68 -13.08 -0.75 20.71
CA ALA A 68 -12.36 -2.02 20.82
C ALA A 68 -13.02 -3.21 20.13
N LEU A 69 -14.33 -3.14 19.88
CA LEU A 69 -15.08 -4.20 19.20
C LEU A 69 -14.95 -4.13 17.67
N GLY A 70 -14.48 -3.00 17.13
CA GLY A 70 -14.44 -2.78 15.68
C GLY A 70 -15.83 -2.63 15.07
N ILE A 71 -15.91 -2.80 13.75
CA ILE A 71 -17.17 -2.73 12.99
C ILE A 71 -17.44 -4.10 12.39
N SER A 72 -18.51 -4.74 12.85
CA SER A 72 -19.01 -6.03 12.36
C SER A 72 -20.22 -5.86 11.45
N ASN A 73 -20.61 -6.93 10.75
CA ASN A 73 -21.77 -6.97 9.84
C ASN A 73 -21.66 -5.97 8.68
N ILE A 74 -20.46 -5.80 8.13
CA ILE A 74 -20.31 -5.04 6.88
C ILE A 74 -20.98 -5.86 5.77
N PRO A 75 -21.99 -5.32 5.07
CA PRO A 75 -22.72 -6.08 4.07
C PRO A 75 -21.79 -6.50 2.93
N VAL A 76 -21.97 -7.75 2.50
CA VAL A 76 -21.31 -8.26 1.31
C VAL A 76 -21.74 -7.42 0.10
N PRO A 77 -20.83 -7.13 -0.83
CA PRO A 77 -21.17 -6.35 -1.99
C PRO A 77 -22.22 -7.09 -2.83
N SER A 78 -23.27 -6.38 -3.24
CA SER A 78 -24.30 -6.90 -4.12
C SER A 78 -24.29 -6.14 -5.45
N PHE A 79 -24.49 -6.85 -6.56
CA PHE A 79 -24.64 -6.24 -7.90
C PHE A 79 -26.08 -6.46 -8.36
N GLY A 80 -26.84 -5.38 -8.54
CA GLY A 80 -28.22 -5.45 -9.02
C GLY A 80 -29.20 -6.22 -8.12
N GLY A 81 -28.94 -6.29 -6.81
CA GLY A 81 -29.81 -6.99 -5.85
C GLY A 81 -29.46 -8.47 -5.60
N ALA A 82 -28.49 -9.03 -6.32
CA ALA A 82 -27.91 -10.34 -6.02
C ALA A 82 -26.63 -10.19 -5.20
N GLU A 83 -26.50 -10.96 -4.11
CA GLU A 83 -25.27 -11.04 -3.34
C GLU A 83 -24.14 -11.59 -4.21
N MET A 84 -22.99 -10.92 -4.18
CA MET A 84 -21.87 -11.30 -5.02
C MET A 84 -21.20 -12.57 -4.48
N THR A 85 -21.21 -13.63 -5.27
CA THR A 85 -20.51 -14.87 -4.91
C THR A 85 -18.99 -14.61 -4.85
N LYS A 86 -18.27 -15.34 -3.98
CA LYS A 86 -16.80 -15.29 -3.83
C LYS A 86 -16.00 -15.21 -5.15
N PRO A 87 -16.27 -16.00 -6.20
CA PRO A 87 -15.52 -15.89 -7.46
C PRO A 87 -15.76 -14.56 -8.18
N MET A 88 -16.98 -14.02 -8.16
CA MET A 88 -17.30 -12.73 -8.78
C MET A 88 -16.63 -11.58 -8.02
N TYR A 89 -16.53 -11.70 -6.69
CA TYR A 89 -15.76 -10.76 -5.87
C TYR A 89 -14.26 -10.77 -6.24
N LEU A 90 -13.67 -11.95 -6.45
CA LEU A 90 -12.28 -12.07 -6.88
C LEU A 90 -12.04 -11.40 -8.25
N VAL A 91 -12.94 -11.59 -9.22
CA VAL A 91 -12.85 -10.92 -10.53
C VAL A 91 -12.86 -9.41 -10.37
N MET A 92 -13.70 -8.88 -9.49
CA MET A 92 -13.75 -7.44 -9.20
C MET A 92 -12.46 -6.94 -8.53
N VAL A 93 -11.90 -7.68 -7.58
CA VAL A 93 -10.62 -7.32 -6.95
C VAL A 93 -9.50 -7.31 -8.00
N VAL A 94 -9.42 -8.32 -8.85
CA VAL A 94 -8.45 -8.37 -9.95
C VAL A 94 -8.64 -7.19 -10.90
N PHE A 95 -9.88 -6.82 -11.23
CA PHE A 95 -10.16 -5.62 -12.02
C PHE A 95 -9.58 -4.35 -11.36
N PHE A 96 -9.80 -4.15 -10.06
CA PHE A 96 -9.24 -3.00 -9.35
C PHE A 96 -7.72 -3.03 -9.24
N ILE A 97 -7.10 -4.20 -9.10
CA ILE A 97 -5.65 -4.36 -9.15
C ILE A 97 -5.13 -3.92 -10.54
N LEU A 98 -5.76 -4.37 -11.63
CA LEU A 98 -5.39 -3.97 -12.98
C LEU A 98 -5.54 -2.47 -13.20
N VAL A 99 -6.61 -1.86 -12.68
CA VAL A 99 -6.80 -0.41 -12.71
C VAL A 99 -5.70 0.31 -11.93
N ALA A 100 -5.37 -0.15 -10.72
CA ALA A 100 -4.31 0.44 -9.91
C ALA A 100 -2.95 0.38 -10.61
N VAL A 101 -2.62 -0.78 -11.21
CA VAL A 101 -1.38 -0.97 -11.99
C VAL A 101 -1.37 -0.09 -13.25
N ALA A 102 -2.51 0.05 -13.93
CA ALA A 102 -2.63 0.93 -15.09
C ALA A 102 -2.45 2.41 -14.72
N VAL A 103 -3.04 2.84 -13.61
CA VAL A 103 -2.91 4.21 -13.08
C VAL A 103 -1.47 4.49 -12.68
N ASP A 104 -0.80 3.57 -11.97
CA ASP A 104 0.59 3.74 -11.57
C ASP A 104 1.54 3.75 -12.78
N GLY A 105 1.29 2.87 -13.76
CA GLY A 105 2.02 2.85 -15.02
C GLY A 105 1.84 4.13 -15.85
N TRP A 106 0.63 4.71 -15.86
CA TRP A 106 0.37 6.00 -16.50
C TRP A 106 1.04 7.15 -15.75
N LEU A 107 0.97 7.17 -14.42
CA LEU A 107 1.60 8.18 -13.57
C LEU A 107 3.12 8.19 -13.74
N THR A 108 3.75 7.01 -13.78
CA THR A 108 5.21 6.87 -13.94
C THR A 108 5.69 7.41 -15.29
N ARG A 109 4.87 7.33 -16.34
CA ARG A 109 5.17 7.88 -17.67
C ARG A 109 4.81 9.36 -17.81
N SER A 110 4.14 9.94 -16.82
CA SER A 110 3.74 11.34 -16.84
C SER A 110 4.83 12.26 -16.30
N TRP A 111 4.66 13.57 -16.50
CA TRP A 111 5.55 14.58 -15.94
C TRP A 111 5.63 14.52 -14.41
N THR A 112 4.54 14.16 -13.72
CA THR A 112 4.52 13.94 -12.27
C THR A 112 5.44 12.80 -11.85
N GLY A 113 5.46 11.71 -12.62
CA GLY A 113 6.36 10.57 -12.39
C GLY A 113 7.82 10.98 -12.58
N LEU A 114 8.13 11.77 -13.61
CA LEU A 114 9.48 12.30 -13.84
C LEU A 114 9.93 13.21 -12.70
N ALA A 115 9.06 14.10 -12.23
CA ALA A 115 9.36 14.97 -11.08
C ALA A 115 9.64 14.15 -9.82
N LEU A 116 8.82 13.12 -9.51
CA LEU A 116 9.04 12.23 -8.38
C LEU A 116 10.33 11.41 -8.52
N ALA A 117 10.69 10.98 -9.72
CA ALA A 117 11.95 10.31 -9.99
C ALA A 117 13.14 11.25 -9.72
N SER A 118 13.08 12.51 -10.15
CA SER A 118 14.13 13.49 -9.86
C SER A 118 14.32 13.74 -8.36
N ILE A 119 13.21 13.82 -7.59
CA ILE A 119 13.25 13.98 -6.13
C ILE A 119 13.86 12.76 -5.44
N ARG A 120 13.66 11.55 -5.99
CA ARG A 120 14.24 10.31 -5.47
C ARG A 120 15.76 10.27 -5.64
N GLU A 121 16.28 10.80 -6.75
CA GLU A 121 17.73 10.81 -7.02
C GLU A 121 18.44 11.84 -6.14
N ASP A 122 18.02 13.10 -6.19
CA ASP A 122 18.56 14.17 -5.35
C ASP A 122 17.52 15.28 -5.16
N GLU A 123 17.04 15.40 -3.93
CA GLU A 123 16.06 16.41 -3.53
C GLU A 123 16.57 17.84 -3.76
N THR A 124 17.86 18.10 -3.50
CA THR A 124 18.48 19.42 -3.66
C THR A 124 18.60 19.76 -5.14
N ALA A 125 19.05 18.81 -5.97
CA ALA A 125 19.18 19.03 -7.41
C ALA A 125 17.81 19.24 -8.09
N ALA A 126 16.78 18.50 -7.66
CA ALA A 126 15.42 18.68 -8.14
C ALA A 126 14.87 20.08 -7.80
N GLU A 127 15.13 20.58 -6.59
CA GLU A 127 14.71 21.93 -6.17
C GLU A 127 15.41 23.03 -7.01
N MET A 128 16.71 22.89 -7.26
CA MET A 128 17.46 23.81 -8.12
C MET A 128 16.97 23.80 -9.57
N SER A 129 16.40 22.69 -10.03
CA SER A 129 15.79 22.54 -11.35
C SER A 129 14.37 23.11 -11.43
N GLY A 130 13.87 23.74 -10.36
CA GLY A 130 12.54 24.37 -10.31
C GLY A 130 11.40 23.42 -9.93
N VAL A 131 11.69 22.20 -9.46
CA VAL A 131 10.67 21.23 -9.03
C VAL A 131 10.20 21.58 -7.61
N ASN A 132 8.89 21.77 -7.44
CA ASN A 132 8.32 22.03 -6.12
C ASN A 132 8.19 20.73 -5.30
N LEU A 133 9.20 20.47 -4.46
CA LEU A 133 9.30 19.28 -3.62
C LEU A 133 8.03 19.02 -2.79
N THR A 134 7.51 20.05 -2.13
CA THR A 134 6.35 19.94 -1.24
C THR A 134 5.12 19.45 -2.00
N ARG A 135 4.82 20.05 -3.16
CA ARG A 135 3.64 19.68 -3.97
C ARG A 135 3.72 18.24 -4.43
N PHE A 136 4.86 17.81 -4.97
CA PHE A 136 5.00 16.45 -5.48
C PHE A 136 4.97 15.40 -4.38
N LYS A 137 5.61 15.65 -3.24
CA LYS A 137 5.54 14.72 -2.11
C LYS A 137 4.12 14.65 -1.52
N VAL A 138 3.38 15.76 -1.42
CA VAL A 138 1.94 15.71 -1.02
C VAL A 138 1.13 14.88 -2.02
N VAL A 139 1.32 15.08 -3.32
CA VAL A 139 0.63 14.29 -4.35
C VAL A 139 0.93 12.79 -4.19
N ALA A 140 2.18 12.42 -3.92
CA ALA A 140 2.55 11.03 -3.64
C ALA A 140 1.82 10.48 -2.40
N PHE A 141 1.73 11.24 -1.30
CA PHE A 141 0.98 10.84 -0.11
C PHE A 141 -0.52 10.67 -0.37
N VAL A 142 -1.13 11.57 -1.16
CA VAL A 142 -2.54 11.52 -1.53
C VAL A 142 -2.83 10.29 -2.38
N LEU A 143 -2.04 10.05 -3.43
CA LEU A 143 -2.22 8.92 -4.33
C LEU A 143 -1.98 7.59 -3.61
N GLY A 144 -0.94 7.49 -2.79
CA GLY A 144 -0.67 6.30 -1.98
C GLY A 144 -1.80 6.01 -1.00
N SER A 145 -2.29 7.03 -0.29
CA SER A 145 -3.38 6.89 0.68
C SER A 145 -4.74 6.60 0.02
N ALA A 146 -4.98 7.15 -1.17
CA ALA A 146 -6.14 6.84 -2.00
C ALA A 146 -6.16 5.36 -2.43
N MET A 147 -5.02 4.83 -2.90
CA MET A 147 -4.88 3.41 -3.28
C MET A 147 -4.99 2.49 -2.06
N ALA A 148 -4.38 2.85 -0.93
CA ALA A 148 -4.52 2.12 0.33
C ALA A 148 -5.98 2.13 0.83
N GLY A 149 -6.71 3.22 0.63
CA GLY A 149 -8.13 3.32 0.96
C GLY A 149 -9.02 2.42 0.11
N LEU A 150 -8.72 2.31 -1.19
CA LEU A 150 -9.35 1.35 -2.09
C LEU A 150 -9.11 -0.09 -1.61
N ALA A 151 -7.85 -0.44 -1.31
CA ALA A 151 -7.50 -1.77 -0.82
C ALA A 151 -8.18 -2.08 0.53
N GLY A 152 -8.18 -1.14 1.48
CA GLY A 152 -8.84 -1.28 2.77
C GLY A 152 -10.37 -1.36 2.69
N GLY A 153 -10.98 -0.65 1.72
CA GLY A 153 -12.41 -0.76 1.42
C GLY A 153 -12.77 -2.16 0.94
N LEU A 154 -12.03 -2.69 -0.03
CA LEU A 154 -12.18 -4.07 -0.50
C LEU A 154 -11.93 -5.08 0.64
N TYR A 155 -10.90 -4.88 1.45
CA TYR A 155 -10.62 -5.77 2.58
C TYR A 155 -11.79 -5.84 3.57
N ALA A 156 -12.35 -4.69 3.96
CA ALA A 156 -13.44 -4.62 4.93
C ALA A 156 -14.73 -5.31 4.46
N HIS A 157 -15.05 -5.18 3.16
CA HIS A 157 -16.21 -5.85 2.57
C HIS A 157 -15.99 -7.36 2.33
N PHE A 158 -14.73 -7.78 2.15
CA PHE A 158 -14.40 -9.19 2.03
C PHE A 158 -14.46 -9.91 3.38
N MET A 159 -13.85 -9.33 4.42
CA MET A 159 -13.84 -9.92 5.76
C MET A 159 -15.16 -9.71 6.52
N SER A 160 -16.03 -8.81 6.05
CA SER A 160 -17.29 -8.41 6.72
C SER A 160 -17.12 -7.84 8.14
N PHE A 161 -15.86 -7.61 8.52
CA PHE A 161 -15.41 -7.16 9.83
C PHE A 161 -14.14 -6.31 9.67
N ILE A 162 -13.98 -5.31 10.52
CA ILE A 162 -12.74 -4.53 10.57
C ILE A 162 -12.43 -4.07 12.00
N SER A 163 -11.20 -4.32 12.45
CA SER A 163 -10.66 -3.84 13.72
C SER A 163 -9.42 -2.96 13.50
N ALA A 164 -9.13 -2.11 14.48
CA ALA A 164 -7.97 -1.21 14.45
C ALA A 164 -6.68 -1.99 14.74
N GLN A 165 -6.80 -3.13 15.43
CA GLN A 165 -5.67 -3.98 15.78
C GLN A 165 -5.08 -4.68 14.54
N ASP A 166 -5.90 -4.94 13.52
CA ASP A 166 -5.47 -5.58 12.27
C ASP A 166 -4.45 -4.73 11.49
N PHE A 167 -4.53 -3.40 11.63
CA PHE A 167 -3.66 -2.43 10.93
C PHE A 167 -2.56 -1.86 11.85
N GLY A 168 -2.06 -2.68 12.76
CA GLY A 168 -0.97 -2.29 13.66
C GLY A 168 0.37 -2.09 12.96
N PHE A 169 1.36 -1.64 13.73
CA PHE A 169 2.72 -1.42 13.22
C PHE A 169 3.34 -2.67 12.59
N SER A 170 3.05 -3.85 13.15
CA SER A 170 3.51 -5.13 12.59
C SER A 170 3.04 -5.33 11.15
N GLU A 171 1.80 -4.95 10.82
CA GLU A 171 1.27 -5.09 9.47
C GLU A 171 1.94 -4.10 8.51
N SER A 172 2.22 -2.87 8.97
CA SER A 172 3.01 -1.90 8.18
C SER A 172 4.40 -2.43 7.82
N ILE A 173 5.07 -3.17 8.72
CA ILE A 173 6.35 -3.83 8.41
C ILE A 173 6.16 -4.91 7.35
N VAL A 174 5.09 -5.70 7.41
CA VAL A 174 4.81 -6.75 6.41
C VAL A 174 4.60 -6.13 5.03
N ILE A 175 3.80 -5.07 4.92
CA ILE A 175 3.55 -4.35 3.66
C ILE A 175 4.85 -3.72 3.14
N LEU A 176 5.64 -3.09 4.01
CA LEU A 176 6.96 -2.56 3.65
C LEU A 176 7.88 -3.69 3.15
N SER A 177 7.85 -4.85 3.81
CA SER A 177 8.62 -6.03 3.41
C SER A 177 8.24 -6.47 2.00
N MET A 178 6.96 -6.50 1.64
CA MET A 178 6.51 -6.85 0.28
C MET A 178 7.10 -5.91 -0.77
N VAL A 179 7.13 -4.60 -0.51
CA VAL A 179 7.66 -3.60 -1.43
C VAL A 179 9.17 -3.71 -1.55
N VAL A 180 9.90 -3.78 -0.42
CA VAL A 180 11.37 -3.86 -0.41
C VAL A 180 11.86 -5.18 -0.99
N PHE A 181 11.23 -6.30 -0.62
CA PHE A 181 11.55 -7.63 -1.13
C PHE A 181 11.30 -7.73 -2.63
N GLY A 182 10.17 -7.19 -3.09
CA GLY A 182 9.81 -7.15 -4.50
C GLY A 182 10.73 -6.27 -5.34
N GLY A 183 11.08 -5.10 -4.81
CA GLY A 183 12.01 -4.14 -5.39
C GLY A 183 11.44 -2.72 -5.45
N ILE A 184 12.17 -1.77 -4.87
CA ILE A 184 11.74 -0.36 -4.76
C ILE A 184 12.01 0.37 -6.08
N GLY A 185 10.96 0.90 -6.73
CA GLY A 185 11.09 1.70 -7.96
C GLY A 185 10.72 1.00 -9.24
N THR A 186 10.24 -0.25 -9.19
CA THR A 186 9.65 -0.91 -10.35
C THR A 186 8.17 -1.18 -10.10
N LEU A 187 7.36 -1.11 -11.16
CA LEU A 187 5.92 -1.44 -11.10
C LEU A 187 5.69 -2.93 -10.77
N ARG A 188 6.63 -3.80 -11.21
CA ARG A 188 6.50 -5.26 -11.10
C ARG A 188 6.99 -5.81 -9.76
N GLY A 189 7.95 -5.15 -9.13
CA GLY A 189 8.57 -5.59 -7.88
C GLY A 189 7.54 -5.81 -6.78
N PRO A 190 6.81 -4.77 -6.35
CA PRO A 190 5.83 -4.87 -5.26
C PRO A 190 4.75 -5.93 -5.50
N ILE A 191 4.33 -6.14 -6.75
CA ILE A 191 3.34 -7.17 -7.10
C ILE A 191 3.91 -8.57 -6.82
N ILE A 192 5.13 -8.84 -7.28
CA ILE A 192 5.79 -10.14 -7.06
C ILE A 192 6.09 -10.33 -5.57
N GLY A 193 6.54 -9.30 -4.88
CA GLY A 193 6.77 -9.33 -3.44
C GLY A 193 5.50 -9.62 -2.64
N ALA A 194 4.37 -8.99 -3.00
CA ALA A 194 3.07 -9.24 -2.38
C ALA A 194 2.57 -10.67 -2.62
N ILE A 195 2.76 -11.23 -3.82
CA ILE A 195 2.38 -12.62 -4.12
C ILE A 195 3.24 -13.60 -3.31
N ILE A 196 4.56 -13.42 -3.32
CA ILE A 196 5.49 -14.35 -2.64
C ILE A 196 5.28 -14.29 -1.12
N LEU A 197 5.34 -13.09 -0.53
CA LEU A 197 5.21 -12.94 0.92
C LEU A 197 3.77 -13.10 1.39
N GLY A 198 2.77 -12.93 0.53
CA GLY A 198 1.38 -13.24 0.84
C GLY A 198 1.09 -14.74 0.90
N ILE A 199 1.75 -15.55 0.08
CA ILE A 199 1.63 -17.02 0.09
C ILE A 199 2.57 -17.66 1.12
N ALA A 200 3.69 -17.00 1.46
CA ALA A 200 4.67 -17.52 2.41
C ALA A 200 4.07 -18.01 3.75
N PRO A 201 3.12 -17.32 4.40
CA PRO A 201 2.49 -17.82 5.64
C PRO A 201 1.79 -19.16 5.47
N GLU A 202 1.25 -19.45 4.28
CA GLU A 202 0.57 -20.71 3.99
C GLU A 202 1.57 -21.86 3.82
N LEU A 203 2.74 -21.58 3.24
CA LEU A 203 3.84 -22.54 3.11
C LEU A 203 4.55 -22.80 4.45
N PHE A 204 4.70 -21.77 5.27
CA PHE A 204 5.35 -21.82 6.59
C PHE A 204 4.35 -21.86 7.74
N ARG A 205 3.19 -22.49 7.52
CA ARG A 205 2.16 -22.67 8.55
C ARG A 205 2.69 -23.16 9.92
N PRO A 206 3.70 -24.06 10.02
CA PRO A 206 4.24 -24.48 11.33
C PRO A 206 5.09 -23.43 12.07
N ILE A 207 5.47 -22.31 11.45
CA ILE A 207 6.35 -21.27 12.02
C ILE A 207 5.56 -19.95 12.26
N HIS A 208 4.24 -20.05 12.39
CA HIS A 208 3.32 -18.89 12.39
C HIS A 208 3.71 -17.80 13.41
N ASP A 209 4.12 -18.20 14.62
CA ASP A 209 4.44 -17.27 15.72
C ASP A 209 5.71 -16.45 15.46
N TYR A 210 6.65 -16.98 14.68
CA TYR A 210 7.92 -16.29 14.37
C TYR A 210 7.89 -15.51 13.05
N ARG A 211 6.73 -15.45 12.37
CA ARG A 211 6.59 -14.81 11.05
C ARG A 211 7.15 -13.39 10.99
N THR A 212 6.77 -12.54 11.95
CA THR A 212 7.21 -11.14 11.98
C THR A 212 8.72 -11.03 12.16
N LEU A 213 9.31 -11.90 12.98
CA LEU A 213 10.76 -11.95 13.18
C LEU A 213 11.47 -12.40 11.89
N VAL A 214 10.95 -13.43 11.23
CA VAL A 214 11.49 -13.92 9.94
C VAL A 214 11.46 -12.83 8.88
N TYR A 215 10.35 -12.09 8.75
CA TYR A 215 10.27 -10.97 7.81
C TYR A 215 11.23 -9.83 8.14
N GLY A 216 11.39 -9.49 9.42
CA GLY A 216 12.37 -8.49 9.85
C GLY A 216 13.82 -8.89 9.53
N VAL A 217 14.20 -10.14 9.83
CA VAL A 217 15.53 -10.68 9.50
C VAL A 217 15.75 -10.72 7.98
N MET A 218 14.74 -11.20 7.23
CA MET A 218 14.78 -11.24 5.78
C MET A 218 14.97 -9.84 5.17
N LEU A 219 14.27 -8.83 5.72
CA LEU A 219 14.45 -7.43 5.33
C LEU A 219 15.88 -6.96 5.55
N VAL A 220 16.48 -7.21 6.73
CA VAL A 220 17.86 -6.81 7.03
C VAL A 220 18.86 -7.47 6.07
N ILE A 221 18.68 -8.77 5.81
CA ILE A 221 19.52 -9.52 4.86
C ILE A 221 19.39 -8.92 3.46
N LEU A 222 18.18 -8.63 2.99
CA LEU A 222 17.97 -8.06 1.66
C LEU A 222 18.51 -6.64 1.55
N MET A 223 18.33 -5.80 2.56
CA MET A 223 18.95 -4.47 2.58
C MET A 223 20.48 -4.56 2.54
N ARG A 224 21.07 -5.58 3.16
CA ARG A 224 22.52 -5.77 3.19
C ARG A 224 23.10 -6.32 1.87
N PHE A 225 22.41 -7.26 1.23
CA PHE A 225 22.92 -8.03 0.10
C PHE A 225 22.30 -7.63 -1.25
N GLN A 226 21.07 -7.11 -1.26
CA GLN A 226 20.31 -6.83 -2.47
C GLN A 226 19.35 -5.63 -2.29
N PRO A 227 19.90 -4.39 -2.17
CA PRO A 227 19.13 -3.19 -1.82
C PRO A 227 18.04 -2.80 -2.83
N GLU A 228 18.13 -3.31 -4.07
CA GLU A 228 17.09 -3.10 -5.09
C GLU A 228 15.96 -4.13 -5.09
N GLY A 229 16.00 -5.13 -4.20
CA GLY A 229 15.02 -6.22 -4.14
C GLY A 229 15.17 -7.26 -5.24
N LEU A 230 14.27 -8.26 -5.28
CA LEU A 230 14.36 -9.42 -6.18
C LEU A 230 14.11 -9.12 -7.66
N VAL A 231 13.33 -8.07 -7.97
CA VAL A 231 12.95 -7.70 -9.34
C VAL A 231 13.24 -6.22 -9.61
N GLY A 232 14.24 -5.67 -8.91
CA GLY A 232 14.81 -4.34 -9.15
C GLY A 232 15.48 -4.20 -10.52
N ILE A 233 15.79 -2.95 -10.88
CA ILE A 233 16.29 -2.55 -12.21
C ILE A 233 17.66 -3.22 -12.51
N ASP A 234 18.51 -3.37 -11.49
CA ASP A 234 19.81 -4.06 -11.52
C ASP A 234 19.86 -5.33 -10.66
N SER A 235 18.70 -5.91 -10.35
CA SER A 235 18.60 -7.12 -9.53
C SER A 235 19.25 -8.36 -10.18
N PHE A 236 19.67 -9.32 -9.34
CA PHE A 236 20.31 -10.57 -9.74
C PHE A 236 19.53 -11.33 -10.84
N ILE A 237 18.19 -11.34 -10.75
CA ILE A 237 17.32 -11.97 -11.75
C ILE A 237 17.34 -11.18 -13.07
N THR A 238 17.24 -9.85 -13.03
CA THR A 238 17.26 -8.98 -14.21
C THR A 238 18.62 -9.00 -14.91
N ARG A 239 19.71 -9.06 -14.15
CA ARG A 239 21.09 -9.15 -14.64
C ARG A 239 21.38 -10.52 -15.27
N ASN A 240 20.90 -11.60 -14.67
CA ASN A 240 21.05 -12.95 -15.24
C ASN A 240 20.10 -13.19 -16.43
N ALA A 241 18.90 -12.61 -16.41
CA ALA A 241 17.98 -12.63 -17.56
C ALA A 241 18.52 -11.80 -18.74
N LYS A 242 19.12 -10.62 -18.51
CA LYS A 242 19.84 -9.86 -19.55
C LYS A 242 21.06 -10.62 -20.09
N ARG A 243 21.77 -11.39 -19.27
CA ARG A 243 22.87 -12.25 -19.72
C ARG A 243 22.40 -13.47 -20.53
N LEU A 244 21.20 -13.98 -20.28
CA LEU A 244 20.62 -15.13 -20.99
C LEU A 244 19.83 -14.75 -22.25
N PHE A 245 19.19 -13.58 -22.28
CA PHE A 245 18.34 -13.11 -23.38
C PHE A 245 18.86 -11.88 -24.13
N GLY A 246 19.96 -11.27 -23.69
CA GLY A 246 20.63 -10.18 -24.40
C GLY A 246 21.55 -10.71 -25.49
N LYS A 247 21.04 -10.87 -26.71
CA LYS A 247 21.88 -10.75 -27.91
C LYS A 247 22.47 -9.34 -27.92
N GLU A 248 23.78 -9.25 -28.03
CA GLU A 248 24.51 -8.02 -28.34
C GLU A 248 23.89 -7.37 -29.59
N PRO A 249 23.47 -6.10 -29.55
CA PRO A 249 23.33 -5.35 -30.80
C PRO A 249 24.76 -5.05 -31.31
N ALA A 250 25.03 -5.51 -32.53
CA ALA A 250 26.20 -5.18 -33.33
C ALA A 250 26.26 -3.67 -33.65
#